data_AF-A0A8T4MDS8-F1
#
_entry.id   AF-A0A8T4MDS8-F1
#
_cell.length_a   1.000
_cell.length_b   1.000
_cell.length_c   1.000
_cell.angle_alpha   90.00
_cell.angle_beta   90.00
_cell.angle_gamma   90.00
#
_symmetry.space_group_name_H-M   'P 1'
#
loop_
_entity.id
_entity.type
_entity.pdbx_description
1 polymer ?
#
loop_
_entity_poly.entity_id
_entity_poly.type
_entity_poly.pdbx_seq_one_letter_code
_entity_poly.pdbx_strand_id
1 'polypeptide(L)'
;MKKNLVKNIANKRAQLTQTTLITIIILILSAAIILFFFKTLYLDTQIDREACRASIELRSNSLTRGITGTELIPLKCKTEEIKINTDNSEIIKKDLANAMYDCWWQLGEGKIDFFSKDSWFNFLSDKDSQKACIICSTIEFEKGAKNKQIDLTNYLAQTKVPLKNITYLQYFSGDNQAKEPLGLNVQKIDTNKKYFITFTGLRGGSWIKTITNAGTITVSGVLLGAGAGCIIGLVGGPIGCAGGAIAGGIGGLITSGVSEGVGAIEDHIFSNMYCDNYVYGDDNRDGCFIMSIIEMTPESLTNQCRNVESIP
;
A
#
# COMPACT_ATOMS: atom_id res chain seq x y z
N MET A 1 -40.38 -70.60 -26.05
CA MET A 1 -40.66 -69.15 -25.84
C MET A 1 -39.39 -68.32 -25.57
N LYS A 2 -38.35 -68.35 -26.44
CA LYS A 2 -37.09 -67.62 -26.16
C LYS A 2 -36.21 -67.39 -27.41
N LYS A 3 -36.73 -66.76 -28.49
CA LYS A 3 -35.93 -66.51 -29.72
C LYS A 3 -36.14 -65.18 -30.47
N ASN A 4 -36.90 -64.20 -29.95
CA ASN A 4 -37.25 -62.99 -30.73
C ASN A 4 -36.82 -61.62 -30.14
N LEU A 5 -35.72 -61.54 -29.37
CA LEU A 5 -35.34 -60.28 -28.68
C LEU A 5 -33.91 -59.77 -28.95
N VAL A 6 -33.20 -60.27 -29.97
CA VAL A 6 -31.77 -59.90 -30.20
C VAL A 6 -31.50 -59.44 -31.64
N LYS A 7 -32.40 -58.69 -32.27
CA LYS A 7 -32.18 -58.25 -33.67
C LYS A 7 -32.48 -56.77 -33.96
N ASN A 8 -32.25 -55.88 -32.99
CA ASN A 8 -32.43 -54.43 -33.18
C ASN A 8 -31.28 -53.56 -32.60
N ILE A 9 -30.05 -54.08 -32.52
CA ILE A 9 -28.85 -53.28 -32.12
C ILE A 9 -27.78 -53.31 -33.22
N ALA A 10 -28.18 -53.23 -34.48
CA ALA A 10 -27.25 -53.11 -35.60
C ALA A 10 -27.66 -51.93 -36.47
N ASN A 11 -26.72 -50.98 -36.65
CA ASN A 11 -26.80 -49.81 -37.52
C ASN A 11 -27.58 -48.58 -37.05
N LYS A 12 -27.25 -48.06 -35.86
CA LYS A 12 -27.13 -46.59 -35.72
C LYS A 12 -25.66 -46.19 -35.88
N ARG A 13 -25.08 -46.46 -37.07
CA ARG A 13 -23.77 -45.90 -37.41
C ARG A 13 -23.94 -44.39 -37.45
N ALA A 14 -23.07 -43.70 -36.72
CA ALA A 14 -23.09 -42.27 -36.47
C ALA A 14 -23.30 -41.44 -37.75
N GLN A 15 -24.56 -41.08 -38.04
CA GLN A 15 -24.84 -39.88 -38.80
C GLN A 15 -24.56 -38.70 -37.86
N LEU A 16 -23.29 -38.34 -37.73
CA LEU A 16 -22.96 -36.98 -37.33
C LEU A 16 -23.54 -36.09 -38.42
N THR A 17 -24.69 -35.51 -38.14
CA THR A 17 -25.30 -34.47 -38.96
C THR A 17 -24.22 -33.45 -39.26
N GLN A 18 -23.95 -33.19 -40.54
CA GLN A 18 -22.96 -32.22 -41.01
C GLN A 18 -23.10 -30.86 -40.29
N THR A 19 -24.32 -30.52 -39.89
CA THR A 19 -24.67 -29.37 -39.05
C THR A 19 -23.95 -29.37 -37.69
N THR A 20 -23.88 -30.51 -36.99
CA THR A 20 -23.20 -30.61 -35.69
C THR A 20 -21.70 -30.31 -35.80
N LEU A 21 -21.07 -30.75 -36.90
CA LEU A 21 -19.66 -30.47 -37.16
C LEU A 21 -19.42 -28.96 -37.35
N ILE A 22 -20.26 -28.29 -38.14
CA ILE A 22 -20.17 -26.85 -38.39
C ILE A 22 -20.35 -26.06 -37.08
N THR A 23 -21.32 -26.44 -36.25
CA THR A 23 -21.55 -25.79 -34.95
C THR A 23 -20.35 -25.92 -34.02
N ILE A 24 -19.70 -27.08 -33.96
CA ILE A 24 -18.50 -27.29 -33.15
C ILE A 24 -17.33 -26.43 -33.65
N ILE A 25 -17.13 -26.34 -34.97
CA ILE A 25 -16.07 -25.50 -35.55
C ILE A 25 -16.29 -24.03 -35.20
N ILE A 26 -17.53 -23.52 -35.34
CA ILE A 26 -17.86 -22.14 -34.99
C ILE A 26 -17.64 -21.89 -33.48
N LEU A 27 -18.04 -22.83 -32.62
CA LEU A 27 -17.85 -22.71 -31.18
C LEU A 27 -16.36 -22.64 -30.81
N ILE A 28 -15.53 -23.51 -31.38
CA ILE A 28 -14.07 -23.51 -31.16
C ILE A 28 -13.44 -22.20 -31.68
N LEU A 29 -13.83 -21.74 -32.87
CA LEU A 29 -13.33 -20.47 -33.42
C LEU A 29 -13.72 -19.28 -32.55
N SER A 30 -14.96 -19.25 -32.06
CA SER A 30 -15.43 -18.17 -31.17
C SER A 30 -14.66 -18.17 -29.84
N ALA A 31 -14.44 -19.35 -29.23
CA ALA A 31 -13.65 -19.47 -28.00
C ALA A 31 -12.19 -19.06 -28.22
N ALA A 32 -11.58 -19.43 -29.35
CA ALA A 32 -10.22 -19.05 -29.69
C ALA A 32 -10.07 -17.53 -29.87
N ILE A 33 -11.04 -16.89 -30.56
CA ILE A 33 -11.06 -15.43 -30.71
C ILE A 33 -11.20 -14.75 -29.35
N ILE A 34 -12.11 -15.23 -28.49
CA ILE A 34 -12.29 -14.70 -27.14
C ILE A 34 -11.00 -14.83 -26.32
N LEU A 35 -10.36 -16.00 -26.31
CA LEU A 35 -9.08 -16.22 -25.62
C LEU A 35 -7.96 -15.34 -26.16
N PHE A 36 -7.93 -15.09 -27.48
CA PHE A 36 -6.99 -14.17 -28.10
C PHE A 36 -7.22 -12.73 -27.60
N PHE A 37 -8.47 -12.25 -27.59
CA PHE A 37 -8.79 -10.93 -27.04
C PHE A 37 -8.44 -10.82 -25.55
N PHE A 38 -8.70 -11.84 -24.75
CA PHE A 38 -8.29 -11.86 -23.34
C PHE A 38 -6.78 -11.78 -23.18
N LYS A 39 -6.01 -12.47 -24.04
CA LYS A 39 -4.55 -12.40 -24.04
C LYS A 39 -4.03 -11.00 -24.43
N THR A 40 -4.65 -10.35 -25.40
CA THR A 40 -4.21 -9.05 -25.91
C THR A 40 -4.61 -7.88 -25.01
N LEU A 41 -5.75 -7.95 -24.32
CA LEU A 41 -6.31 -6.78 -23.63
C LEU A 41 -5.96 -6.66 -22.13
N TYR A 42 -5.48 -7.71 -21.44
CA TYR A 42 -5.66 -7.72 -19.98
C TYR A 42 -4.52 -8.19 -19.06
N LEU A 43 -3.38 -8.73 -19.51
CA LEU A 43 -2.75 -9.74 -18.66
C LEU A 43 -1.53 -9.37 -17.81
N ASP A 44 -0.82 -8.25 -18.02
CA ASP A 44 0.46 -8.14 -17.31
C ASP A 44 0.35 -7.32 -16.02
N THR A 45 0.03 -6.03 -16.07
CA THR A 45 0.11 -5.19 -14.87
C THR A 45 -1.02 -5.44 -13.87
N GLN A 46 -2.29 -5.45 -14.31
CA GLN A 46 -3.41 -5.65 -13.37
C GLN A 46 -3.38 -7.02 -12.68
N ILE A 47 -2.89 -8.06 -13.37
CA ILE A 47 -2.79 -9.40 -12.79
C ILE A 47 -1.77 -9.42 -11.66
N ASP A 48 -0.61 -8.78 -11.84
CA ASP A 48 0.41 -8.73 -10.79
C ASP A 48 -0.10 -8.00 -9.54
N ARG A 49 -0.89 -6.93 -9.71
CA ARG A 49 -1.50 -6.19 -8.58
C ARG A 49 -2.52 -7.02 -7.82
N GLU A 50 -3.43 -7.69 -8.52
CA GLU A 50 -4.46 -8.54 -7.91
C GLU A 50 -3.83 -9.79 -7.28
N ALA A 51 -2.81 -10.36 -7.90
CA ALA A 51 -2.05 -11.48 -7.35
C ALA A 51 -1.29 -11.08 -6.07
N CYS A 52 -0.66 -9.90 -6.05
CA CYS A 52 -0.05 -9.34 -4.85
C CYS A 52 -1.10 -9.21 -3.73
N ARG A 53 -2.21 -8.51 -4.00
CA ARG A 53 -3.27 -8.30 -3.00
C ARG A 53 -3.86 -9.61 -2.48
N ALA A 54 -4.16 -10.58 -3.36
CA ALA A 54 -4.63 -11.89 -2.95
C ALA A 54 -3.59 -12.64 -2.09
N SER A 55 -2.29 -12.51 -2.40
CA SER A 55 -1.23 -13.11 -1.58
C SER A 55 -1.16 -12.49 -0.18
N ILE A 56 -1.36 -11.17 -0.06
CA ILE A 56 -1.42 -10.44 1.21
C ILE A 56 -2.61 -10.90 2.05
N GLU A 57 -3.81 -10.98 1.45
CA GLU A 57 -5.04 -11.44 2.13
C GLU A 57 -4.95 -12.92 2.56
N LEU A 58 -4.32 -13.78 1.77
CA LEU A 58 -4.11 -15.18 2.14
C LEU A 58 -3.10 -15.30 3.29
N ARG A 59 -2.02 -14.51 3.25
CA ARG A 59 -0.96 -14.53 4.26
C ARG A 59 -1.47 -14.03 5.61
N SER A 60 -2.27 -12.98 5.64
CA SER A 60 -2.83 -12.45 6.88
C SER A 60 -3.88 -13.37 7.52
N ASN A 61 -4.74 -14.00 6.70
CA ASN A 61 -5.74 -14.94 7.20
C ASN A 61 -5.14 -16.26 7.71
N SER A 62 -3.92 -16.61 7.28
CA SER A 62 -3.25 -17.86 7.70
C SER A 62 -3.03 -17.96 9.22
N LEU A 63 -2.96 -16.81 9.90
CA LEU A 63 -2.82 -16.71 11.36
C LEU A 63 -4.03 -17.27 12.11
N THR A 64 -5.24 -17.26 11.51
CA THR A 64 -6.47 -17.69 12.19
C THR A 64 -6.61 -19.21 12.35
N ARG A 65 -5.75 -20.01 11.70
CA ARG A 65 -5.89 -21.49 11.67
C ARG A 65 -4.84 -22.27 12.47
N GLY A 66 -4.01 -21.60 13.29
CA GLY A 66 -3.01 -22.27 14.13
C GLY A 66 -1.87 -22.93 13.35
N ILE A 67 -1.83 -22.76 12.03
CA ILE A 67 -0.68 -23.09 11.19
C ILE A 67 0.20 -21.84 11.20
N THR A 68 1.35 -21.88 11.85
CA THR A 68 2.34 -20.80 11.91
C THR A 68 3.05 -20.62 10.57
N GLY A 69 2.29 -20.51 9.49
CA GLY A 69 2.74 -20.68 8.11
C GLY A 69 2.72 -19.40 7.28
N THR A 70 3.02 -18.23 7.85
CA THR A 70 3.27 -17.03 7.04
C THR A 70 4.42 -17.22 6.05
N GLU A 71 5.27 -18.22 6.24
CA GLU A 71 6.32 -18.65 5.31
C GLU A 71 5.79 -19.49 4.13
N LEU A 72 4.63 -20.15 4.27
CA LEU A 72 4.13 -21.08 3.25
C LEU A 72 3.51 -20.38 2.04
N ILE A 73 3.11 -19.11 2.20
CA ILE A 73 2.47 -18.32 1.15
C ILE A 73 3.43 -17.19 0.77
N PRO A 74 4.24 -17.37 -0.29
CA PRO A 74 5.16 -16.32 -0.73
C PRO A 74 4.37 -15.12 -1.24
N LEU A 75 4.84 -13.92 -0.90
CA LEU A 75 4.30 -12.69 -1.48
C LEU A 75 4.51 -12.71 -2.99
N LYS A 76 3.48 -12.28 -3.73
CA LYS A 76 3.51 -12.14 -5.20
C LYS A 76 3.58 -10.69 -5.63
N CYS A 77 4.06 -9.82 -4.74
CA CYS A 77 4.19 -8.39 -4.98
C CYS A 77 5.49 -8.09 -5.73
N LYS A 78 5.36 -7.82 -7.04
CA LYS A 78 6.48 -7.37 -7.87
C LYS A 78 6.63 -5.85 -7.76
N THR A 79 7.88 -5.38 -7.79
CA THR A 79 8.15 -3.94 -7.85
C THR A 79 7.87 -3.41 -9.26
N GLU A 80 6.98 -2.43 -9.37
CA GLU A 80 6.64 -1.81 -10.65
C GLU A 80 7.69 -0.76 -11.08
N GLU A 81 8.08 -0.76 -12.35
CA GLU A 81 8.89 0.32 -12.93
C GLU A 81 8.01 1.38 -13.58
N ILE A 82 7.98 2.58 -13.01
CA ILE A 82 7.18 3.70 -13.52
C ILE A 82 8.11 4.74 -14.13
N LYS A 83 8.02 4.88 -15.46
CA LYS A 83 8.76 5.87 -16.23
C LYS A 83 7.85 7.03 -16.60
N ILE A 84 8.16 8.21 -16.08
CA ILE A 84 7.35 9.41 -16.30
C ILE A 84 8.02 10.27 -17.38
N ASN A 85 7.40 10.34 -18.57
CA ASN A 85 7.89 11.10 -19.72
C ASN A 85 6.91 12.18 -20.15
N THR A 86 6.49 13.01 -19.21
CA THR A 86 5.64 14.16 -19.47
C THR A 86 6.23 15.38 -18.81
N ASP A 87 6.11 16.52 -19.47
CA ASP A 87 6.50 17.80 -18.92
C ASP A 87 5.40 18.47 -18.08
N ASN A 88 4.19 17.89 -18.07
CA ASN A 88 3.07 18.44 -17.32
C ASN A 88 3.14 18.04 -15.85
N SER A 89 3.43 19.00 -14.98
CA SER A 89 3.54 18.79 -13.53
C SER A 89 2.28 18.18 -12.89
N GLU A 90 1.08 18.44 -13.40
CA GLU A 90 -0.16 17.85 -12.87
C GLU A 90 -0.27 16.37 -13.22
N ILE A 91 0.18 15.97 -14.41
CA ILE A 91 0.23 14.55 -14.79
C ILE A 91 1.28 13.83 -13.93
N ILE A 92 2.45 14.44 -13.71
CA ILE A 92 3.49 13.89 -12.82
C ILE A 92 2.93 13.63 -11.41
N LYS A 93 2.26 14.64 -10.81
CA LYS A 93 1.64 14.50 -9.48
C LYS A 93 0.58 13.40 -9.45
N LYS A 94 -0.26 13.33 -10.50
CA LYS A 94 -1.28 12.31 -10.64
C LYS A 94 -0.69 10.90 -10.69
N ASP A 95 0.36 10.70 -11.48
CA ASP A 95 1.00 9.39 -11.64
C ASP A 95 1.67 8.95 -10.33
N LEU A 96 2.35 9.87 -9.62
CA LEU A 96 2.90 9.61 -8.29
C LEU A 96 1.80 9.26 -7.27
N ALA A 97 0.72 10.04 -7.21
CA ALA A 97 -0.39 9.80 -6.29
C ALA A 97 -1.11 8.47 -6.56
N ASN A 98 -1.27 8.10 -7.84
CA ASN A 98 -1.85 6.81 -8.22
C ASN A 98 -0.95 5.65 -7.84
N ALA A 99 0.36 5.76 -8.07
CA ALA A 99 1.31 4.71 -7.68
C ALA A 99 1.32 4.49 -6.16
N MET A 100 1.24 5.57 -5.37
CA MET A 100 1.01 5.50 -3.93
C MET A 100 -0.32 4.83 -3.58
N TYR A 101 -1.41 5.23 -4.24
CA TYR A 101 -2.73 4.63 -4.05
C TYR A 101 -2.74 3.12 -4.29
N ASP A 102 -2.14 2.69 -5.41
CA ASP A 102 -2.06 1.30 -5.81
C ASP A 102 -1.28 0.49 -4.76
N CYS A 103 -0.12 1.00 -4.33
CA CYS A 103 0.69 0.40 -3.26
C CYS A 103 -0.10 0.23 -1.95
N TRP A 104 -0.75 1.30 -1.49
CA TRP A 104 -1.55 1.29 -0.27
C TRP A 104 -2.70 0.28 -0.34
N TRP A 105 -3.41 0.25 -1.46
CA TRP A 105 -4.55 -0.64 -1.67
C TRP A 105 -4.14 -2.11 -1.80
N GLN A 106 -3.05 -2.41 -2.52
CA GLN A 106 -2.52 -3.77 -2.68
C GLN A 106 -2.12 -4.39 -1.34
N LEU A 107 -1.59 -3.56 -0.43
CA LEU A 107 -1.08 -4.00 0.87
C LEU A 107 -2.14 -3.90 1.98
N GLY A 108 -3.43 -3.87 1.60
CA GLY A 108 -4.53 -3.99 2.56
C GLY A 108 -4.83 -2.70 3.34
N GLU A 109 -4.45 -1.53 2.81
CA GLU A 109 -4.76 -0.21 3.37
C GLU A 109 -4.34 -0.03 4.84
N GLY A 110 -3.27 -0.72 5.27
CA GLY A 110 -2.80 -0.71 6.67
C GLY A 110 -3.70 -1.44 7.67
N LYS A 111 -4.74 -2.14 7.21
CA LYS A 111 -5.70 -2.88 8.06
C LYS A 111 -5.32 -4.33 8.33
N ILE A 112 -4.23 -4.79 7.70
CA ILE A 112 -3.86 -6.18 7.63
C ILE A 112 -2.38 -6.32 7.97
N ASP A 113 -2.05 -7.10 9.01
CA ASP A 113 -0.68 -7.53 9.27
C ASP A 113 -0.38 -8.81 8.47
N PHE A 114 0.52 -8.69 7.49
CA PHE A 114 0.93 -9.79 6.62
C PHE A 114 2.44 -10.06 6.68
N PHE A 115 3.19 -9.32 7.51
CA PHE A 115 4.62 -9.52 7.65
C PHE A 115 4.89 -10.77 8.48
N SER A 116 5.76 -11.67 7.99
CA SER A 116 6.17 -12.81 8.79
C SER A 116 7.03 -12.39 9.99
N LYS A 117 7.04 -13.21 11.04
CA LYS A 117 7.85 -12.97 12.25
C LYS A 117 9.33 -12.72 11.92
N ASP A 118 9.85 -13.38 10.89
CA ASP A 118 11.24 -13.28 10.47
C ASP A 118 11.55 -12.05 9.61
N SER A 119 10.52 -11.43 9.02
CA SER A 119 10.65 -10.23 8.21
C SER A 119 10.94 -8.99 9.05
N TRP A 120 10.42 -9.02 10.27
CA TRP A 120 10.61 -8.00 11.28
C TRP A 120 12.07 -8.01 11.75
N PHE A 121 12.86 -7.02 11.32
CA PHE A 121 14.20 -6.82 11.88
C PHE A 121 14.16 -5.81 13.02
N ASN A 122 15.05 -5.99 13.99
CA ASN A 122 15.26 -5.00 15.03
C ASN A 122 15.86 -3.73 14.40
N PHE A 123 15.04 -2.68 14.35
CA PHE A 123 15.43 -1.35 13.95
C PHE A 123 16.06 -0.68 15.17
N LEU A 124 17.37 -0.40 15.08
CA LEU A 124 18.26 -0.02 16.19
C LEU A 124 18.68 -1.23 17.05
N SER A 125 19.76 -1.10 17.83
CA SER A 125 20.21 -2.13 18.80
C SER A 125 19.19 -2.42 19.91
N ASP A 126 18.02 -1.80 19.83
CA ASP A 126 16.88 -2.03 20.69
C ASP A 126 16.08 -3.22 20.16
N LYS A 127 15.98 -4.27 20.99
CA LYS A 127 15.26 -5.51 20.65
C LYS A 127 13.75 -5.30 20.55
N ASP A 128 13.26 -4.13 20.97
CA ASP A 128 11.84 -3.88 21.08
C ASP A 128 11.22 -3.21 19.85
N SER A 129 12.03 -2.61 18.96
CA SER A 129 11.53 -1.91 17.77
C SER A 129 11.80 -2.71 16.52
N GLN A 130 10.75 -3.14 15.84
CA GLN A 130 10.82 -3.94 14.62
C GLN A 130 10.30 -3.17 13.41
N LYS A 131 10.95 -3.34 12.26
CA LYS A 131 10.56 -2.74 10.99
C LYS A 131 10.51 -3.79 9.89
N ALA A 132 9.61 -3.62 8.94
CA ALA A 132 9.56 -4.40 7.70
C ALA A 132 9.15 -3.48 6.55
N CYS A 133 9.63 -3.74 5.33
CA CYS A 133 9.40 -2.86 4.19
C CYS A 133 9.17 -3.63 2.88
N ILE A 134 8.28 -3.10 2.05
CA ILE A 134 8.01 -3.53 0.68
C ILE A 134 8.23 -2.35 -0.26
N ILE A 135 8.92 -2.60 -1.37
CA ILE A 135 9.09 -1.61 -2.45
C ILE A 135 8.01 -1.87 -3.50
N CYS A 136 7.00 -1.01 -3.53
CA CYS A 136 5.89 -1.14 -4.46
C CYS A 136 6.29 -0.74 -5.89
N SER A 137 7.01 0.37 -6.01
CA SER A 137 7.42 0.87 -7.33
C SER A 137 8.74 1.64 -7.29
N THR A 138 9.44 1.63 -8.41
CA THR A 138 10.54 2.53 -8.73
C THR A 138 10.05 3.62 -9.67
N ILE A 139 10.40 4.88 -9.39
CA ILE A 139 10.03 6.04 -10.18
C ILE A 139 11.27 6.59 -10.87
N GLU A 140 11.21 6.69 -12.20
CA GLU A 140 12.24 7.30 -13.03
C GLU A 140 11.62 8.40 -13.91
N PHE A 141 12.17 9.61 -13.82
CA PHE A 141 11.77 10.73 -14.65
C PHE A 141 12.61 10.79 -15.93
N GLU A 142 11.95 10.74 -17.09
CA GLU A 142 12.59 10.85 -18.39
C GLU A 142 12.82 12.31 -18.79
N LYS A 143 13.46 12.54 -19.95
CA LYS A 143 13.95 13.86 -20.38
C LYS A 143 12.88 14.97 -20.31
N GLY A 144 11.61 14.68 -20.60
CA GLY A 144 10.52 15.67 -20.51
C GLY A 144 10.12 16.05 -19.07
N ALA A 145 10.34 15.15 -18.11
CA ALA A 145 9.92 15.31 -16.73
C ALA A 145 11.00 15.90 -15.81
N LYS A 146 12.28 15.91 -16.22
CA LYS A 146 13.43 16.39 -15.42
C LYS A 146 13.44 17.91 -15.18
N ASN A 147 14.34 18.36 -14.29
CA ASN A 147 14.58 19.78 -13.93
C ASN A 147 13.38 20.50 -13.30
N LYS A 148 12.56 19.77 -12.56
CA LYS A 148 11.36 20.26 -11.85
C LYS A 148 11.39 19.86 -10.39
N GLN A 149 10.78 20.73 -9.57
CA GLN A 149 10.49 20.49 -8.17
C GLN A 149 8.98 20.29 -8.02
N ILE A 150 8.56 19.09 -7.66
CA ILE A 150 7.15 18.71 -7.56
C ILE A 150 6.70 18.77 -6.12
N ASP A 151 5.69 19.59 -5.87
CA ASP A 151 4.96 19.63 -4.61
C ASP A 151 3.79 18.65 -4.67
N LEU A 152 4.02 17.44 -4.11
CA LEU A 152 3.03 16.38 -4.09
C LEU A 152 2.04 16.54 -2.92
N THR A 153 2.46 17.16 -1.82
CA THR A 153 1.66 17.29 -0.58
C THR A 153 0.33 18.00 -0.83
N ASN A 154 0.39 19.18 -1.47
CA ASN A 154 -0.81 19.95 -1.80
C ASN A 154 -1.73 19.19 -2.76
N TYR A 155 -1.15 18.44 -3.69
CA TYR A 155 -1.92 17.62 -4.63
C TYR A 155 -2.69 16.50 -3.93
N LEU A 156 -2.03 15.78 -3.00
CA LEU A 156 -2.66 14.69 -2.25
C LEU A 156 -3.78 15.19 -1.34
N ALA A 157 -3.62 16.40 -0.78
CA ALA A 157 -4.61 16.99 0.09
C ALA A 157 -5.87 17.49 -0.63
N GLN A 158 -5.73 17.97 -1.87
CA GLN A 158 -6.82 18.61 -2.61
C GLN A 158 -7.49 17.69 -3.65
N THR A 159 -6.78 16.67 -4.13
CA THR A 159 -7.27 15.82 -5.21
C THR A 159 -8.01 14.60 -4.68
N LYS A 160 -9.21 14.34 -5.22
CA LYS A 160 -10.01 13.16 -4.90
C LYS A 160 -9.44 11.90 -5.55
N VAL A 161 -9.46 10.80 -4.81
CA VAL A 161 -9.16 9.47 -5.34
C VAL A 161 -10.23 9.10 -6.38
N PRO A 162 -9.87 8.50 -7.53
CA PRO A 162 -10.85 8.05 -8.52
C PRO A 162 -11.95 7.18 -7.90
N LEU A 163 -13.21 7.48 -8.23
CA LEU A 163 -14.42 6.79 -7.73
C LEU A 163 -14.67 6.91 -6.21
N LYS A 164 -13.88 7.69 -5.46
CA LYS A 164 -14.13 7.97 -4.04
C LYS A 164 -14.39 9.46 -3.82
N ASN A 165 -15.20 9.79 -2.80
CA ASN A 165 -15.51 11.18 -2.45
C ASN A 165 -14.56 11.77 -1.39
N ILE A 166 -13.35 11.22 -1.28
CA ILE A 166 -12.30 11.59 -0.33
C ILE A 166 -11.00 11.87 -1.08
N THR A 167 -10.14 12.71 -0.50
CA THR A 167 -8.83 13.04 -1.09
C THR A 167 -7.81 11.95 -0.84
N TYR A 168 -6.68 11.95 -1.57
CA TYR A 168 -5.62 10.96 -1.33
C TYR A 168 -5.12 11.03 0.10
N LEU A 169 -4.95 12.24 0.66
CA LEU A 169 -4.52 12.42 2.04
C LEU A 169 -5.52 11.78 3.02
N GLN A 170 -6.81 12.04 2.86
CA GLN A 170 -7.88 11.43 3.67
C GLN A 170 -7.94 9.91 3.52
N TYR A 171 -7.63 9.41 2.32
CA TYR A 171 -7.63 7.97 2.05
C TYR A 171 -6.46 7.26 2.75
N PHE A 172 -5.25 7.82 2.66
CA PHE A 172 -4.06 7.23 3.30
C PHE A 172 -4.07 7.36 4.82
N SER A 173 -4.74 8.39 5.34
CA SER A 173 -4.90 8.59 6.78
C SER A 173 -5.96 7.70 7.42
N GLY A 174 -6.92 7.23 6.62
CA GLY A 174 -8.15 6.64 7.15
C GLY A 174 -9.07 7.65 7.86
N ASP A 175 -8.80 8.96 7.74
CA ASP A 175 -9.52 10.04 8.41
C ASP A 175 -10.12 11.02 7.38
N ASN A 176 -11.46 11.05 7.33
CA ASN A 176 -12.23 11.95 6.47
C ASN A 176 -12.08 13.44 6.84
N GLN A 177 -11.53 13.75 8.01
CA GLN A 177 -11.27 15.11 8.48
C GLN A 177 -9.80 15.50 8.37
N ALA A 178 -8.95 14.66 7.75
CA ALA A 178 -7.55 15.00 7.53
C ALA A 178 -7.45 16.32 6.75
N LYS A 179 -6.90 17.34 7.40
CA LYS A 179 -6.60 18.65 6.80
C LYS A 179 -5.14 18.70 6.35
N GLU A 180 -4.83 19.61 5.44
CA GLU A 180 -3.45 19.91 5.10
C GLU A 180 -2.63 20.17 6.38
N PRO A 181 -1.41 19.62 6.47
CA PRO A 181 -0.53 19.92 7.58
C PRO A 181 -0.12 21.40 7.49
N LEU A 182 -0.78 22.25 8.28
CA LEU A 182 -0.51 23.68 8.32
C LEU A 182 0.94 23.92 8.76
N GLY A 183 1.76 24.47 7.85
CA GLY A 183 3.09 24.99 8.17
C GLY A 183 4.26 24.01 8.06
N LEU A 184 4.08 22.84 7.42
CA LEU A 184 5.22 21.96 7.14
C LEU A 184 5.85 22.31 5.80
N ASN A 185 7.14 22.63 5.85
CA ASN A 185 7.97 22.70 4.66
C ASN A 185 8.35 21.28 4.26
N VAL A 186 7.43 20.61 3.56
CA VAL A 186 7.69 19.29 3.01
C VAL A 186 8.66 19.43 1.84
N GLN A 187 9.72 18.61 1.84
CA GLN A 187 10.71 18.63 0.78
C GLN A 187 10.04 18.34 -0.56
N LYS A 188 10.27 19.19 -1.57
CA LYS A 188 9.76 18.96 -2.92
C LYS A 188 10.52 17.81 -3.58
N ILE A 189 9.84 17.07 -4.45
CA ILE A 189 10.44 15.99 -5.23
C ILE A 189 11.27 16.60 -6.36
N ASP A 190 12.58 16.33 -6.38
CA ASP A 190 13.47 16.73 -7.46
C ASP A 190 13.46 15.67 -8.55
N THR A 191 12.85 16.00 -9.67
CA THR A 191 12.72 15.12 -10.84
C THR A 191 14.04 14.73 -11.51
N ASN A 192 15.20 15.24 -11.05
CA ASN A 192 16.50 14.75 -11.49
C ASN A 192 16.93 13.45 -10.80
N LYS A 193 16.23 13.06 -9.73
CA LYS A 193 16.54 11.88 -8.91
C LYS A 193 15.58 10.74 -9.21
N LYS A 194 16.00 9.51 -8.87
CA LYS A 194 15.13 8.32 -8.89
C LYS A 194 14.53 8.13 -7.50
N TYR A 195 13.33 7.58 -7.42
CA TYR A 195 12.64 7.37 -6.15
C TYR A 195 12.06 5.96 -6.02
N PHE A 196 11.89 5.51 -4.79
CA PHE A 196 11.07 4.35 -4.44
C PHE A 196 9.77 4.82 -3.81
N ILE A 197 8.68 4.12 -4.10
CA ILE A 197 7.47 4.14 -3.26
C ILE A 197 7.53 2.90 -2.39
N THR A 198 7.57 3.10 -1.09
CA THR A 198 7.68 2.02 -0.11
C THR A 198 6.49 2.01 0.83
N PHE A 199 6.15 0.80 1.27
CA PHE A 199 5.22 0.54 2.35
C PHE A 199 5.97 -0.11 3.49
N THR A 200 5.88 0.49 4.66
CA THR A 200 6.69 0.16 5.83
C THR A 200 5.78 -0.20 6.98
N GLY A 201 5.94 -1.38 7.55
CA GLY A 201 5.39 -1.73 8.86
C GLY A 201 6.38 -1.38 9.97
N LEU A 202 5.87 -0.86 11.08
CA LEU A 202 6.58 -0.60 12.32
C LEU A 202 5.87 -1.34 13.45
N ARG A 203 6.61 -2.08 14.28
CA ARG A 203 6.08 -2.84 15.40
C ARG A 203 6.94 -2.67 16.63
N GLY A 204 6.33 -2.37 17.78
CA GLY A 204 7.02 -2.38 19.07
C GLY A 204 8.00 -1.21 19.29
N GLY A 205 8.36 -1.04 20.56
CA GLY A 205 9.28 -0.02 21.05
C GLY A 205 8.62 0.89 22.08
N SER A 206 9.36 1.20 23.15
CA SER A 206 8.95 2.19 24.15
C SER A 206 8.68 3.55 23.52
N TRP A 207 9.28 3.86 22.37
CA TRP A 207 9.05 5.11 21.64
C TRP A 207 7.59 5.27 21.15
N ILE A 208 6.91 4.20 20.71
CA ILE A 208 5.47 4.26 20.38
C ILE A 208 4.67 4.55 21.65
N LYS A 209 5.04 3.95 22.79
CA LYS A 209 4.45 4.26 24.10
C LYS A 209 4.74 5.69 24.55
N THR A 210 5.90 6.26 24.23
CA THR A 210 6.23 7.66 24.55
C THR A 210 5.43 8.62 23.66
N ILE A 211 5.25 8.31 22.37
CA ILE A 211 4.40 9.10 21.46
C ILE A 211 2.93 9.04 21.89
N THR A 212 2.46 7.88 22.33
CA THR A 212 1.05 7.67 22.71
C THR A 212 0.73 8.13 24.13
N ASN A 213 1.65 7.97 25.09
CA ASN A 213 1.47 8.41 26.48
C ASN A 213 1.76 9.91 26.67
N ALA A 214 2.57 10.53 25.83
CA ALA A 214 2.79 11.98 25.87
C ALA A 214 1.67 12.70 25.11
N GLY A 215 0.41 12.54 25.56
CA GLY A 215 -0.83 13.10 24.99
C GLY A 215 -0.92 14.63 24.81
N THR A 216 0.22 15.30 24.77
CA THR A 216 0.45 16.74 24.60
C THR A 216 1.73 17.00 23.80
N ILE A 217 2.07 16.18 22.81
CA ILE A 217 3.03 16.60 21.78
C ILE A 217 2.22 16.77 20.50
N THR A 218 1.83 18.02 20.25
CA THR A 218 1.62 18.50 18.89
C THR A 218 2.89 18.16 18.12
N VAL A 219 2.84 17.04 17.39
CA VAL A 219 3.88 16.62 16.46
C VAL A 219 3.89 17.66 15.35
N SER A 220 4.49 18.81 15.60
CA SER A 220 4.82 19.79 14.59
C SER A 220 6.00 19.24 13.80
N GLY A 221 5.70 18.35 12.85
CA GLY A 221 6.41 18.34 11.58
C GLY A 221 7.40 17.24 11.25
N VAL A 222 7.67 16.28 12.14
CA VAL A 222 8.60 15.18 11.80
C VAL A 222 7.92 13.81 11.73
N LEU A 223 6.65 13.69 12.13
CA LEU A 223 5.85 12.45 11.97
C LEU A 223 4.42 12.78 11.50
N LEU A 224 4.29 13.64 10.48
CA LEU A 224 2.99 14.11 10.00
C LEU A 224 2.68 13.61 8.58
N GLY A 225 2.02 12.47 8.57
CA GLY A 225 0.95 12.22 7.62
C GLY A 225 -0.16 11.43 8.30
N ALA A 226 -0.98 12.15 9.06
CA ALA A 226 -2.36 11.80 9.34
C ALA A 226 -2.64 10.39 9.94
N GLY A 227 -2.04 10.12 11.10
CA GLY A 227 -2.49 9.09 12.04
C GLY A 227 -2.80 9.69 13.41
N ALA A 228 -3.70 10.68 13.48
CA ALA A 228 -4.14 11.29 14.76
C ALA A 228 -5.53 11.92 14.69
N GLY A 229 -6.47 11.30 13.97
CA GLY A 229 -7.89 11.69 13.94
C GLY A 229 -8.71 11.25 15.17
N CYS A 230 -8.08 10.88 16.30
CA CYS A 230 -8.80 10.37 17.48
C CYS A 230 -8.42 10.97 18.84
N ILE A 231 -7.59 12.03 18.94
CA ILE A 231 -7.09 12.48 20.27
C ILE A 231 -7.33 13.97 20.58
N ILE A 232 -8.39 14.59 20.06
CA ILE A 232 -8.84 15.90 20.58
C ILE A 232 -10.33 15.86 20.91
N GLY A 233 -10.62 15.31 22.09
CA GLY A 233 -11.94 15.27 22.70
C GLY A 233 -11.87 15.04 24.21
N LEU A 234 -11.05 15.81 24.93
CA LEU A 234 -10.97 15.72 26.39
C LEU A 234 -11.02 17.11 27.06
N VAL A 235 -12.16 17.80 26.92
CA VAL A 235 -12.84 18.41 28.07
C VAL A 235 -14.36 18.33 27.84
N GLY A 236 -14.97 17.19 28.20
CA GLY A 236 -16.41 17.09 28.49
C GLY A 236 -17.28 16.16 27.62
N GLY A 237 -17.32 14.86 27.95
CA GLY A 237 -18.46 13.97 27.67
C GLY A 237 -18.38 13.03 26.44
N PRO A 238 -19.07 11.87 26.45
CA PRO A 238 -18.86 10.74 25.52
C PRO A 238 -19.47 10.90 24.10
N ILE A 239 -19.54 12.10 23.52
CA ILE A 239 -20.19 12.34 22.21
C ILE A 239 -19.27 13.06 21.18
N GLY A 240 -17.96 13.16 21.42
CA GLY A 240 -17.13 14.20 20.80
C GLY A 240 -16.10 13.86 19.71
N CYS A 241 -16.27 12.90 18.80
CA CYS A 241 -15.34 12.72 17.66
C CYS A 241 -15.61 13.66 16.46
N ALA A 242 -16.53 14.63 16.57
CA ALA A 242 -16.98 15.44 15.42
C ALA A 242 -16.49 16.90 15.39
N GLY A 243 -15.60 17.36 16.30
CA GLY A 243 -15.44 18.82 16.48
C GLY A 243 -14.10 19.40 16.95
N GLY A 244 -12.97 18.69 16.89
CA GLY A 244 -11.70 19.17 17.49
C GLY A 244 -10.57 19.45 16.50
N ALA A 245 -10.61 20.54 15.73
CA ALA A 245 -9.47 20.98 14.91
C ALA A 245 -9.35 22.50 14.86
N ILE A 246 -8.82 23.12 15.92
CA ILE A 246 -8.41 24.54 15.92
C ILE A 246 -7.13 24.75 16.76
N ALA A 247 -6.16 25.43 16.12
CA ALA A 247 -5.03 26.19 16.64
C ALA A 247 -3.79 25.47 17.21
N GLY A 248 -2.67 25.59 16.49
CA GLY A 248 -1.33 25.28 17.00
C GLY A 248 -0.24 25.39 15.94
N GLY A 249 0.00 26.59 15.39
CA GLY A 249 1.10 26.88 14.48
C GLY A 249 2.40 27.25 15.22
N ILE A 250 3.47 26.55 14.85
CA ILE A 250 4.91 26.91 14.85
C ILE A 250 5.44 27.72 16.07
N GLY A 251 6.16 27.01 16.95
CA GLY A 251 7.15 27.57 17.87
C GLY A 251 8.14 26.46 18.26
N GLY A 252 9.40 26.59 17.84
CA GLY A 252 10.37 25.50 17.78
C GLY A 252 10.59 24.70 19.06
N LEU A 253 10.79 23.38 18.89
CA LEU A 253 11.33 22.51 19.92
C LEU A 253 12.78 22.15 19.58
N ILE A 254 13.68 23.09 19.84
CA ILE A 254 15.07 22.78 20.16
C ILE A 254 15.10 22.55 21.67
N THR A 255 14.98 21.30 22.12
CA THR A 255 15.38 20.93 23.49
C THR A 255 16.10 19.59 23.46
N SER A 256 17.44 19.69 23.46
CA SER A 256 18.44 18.75 23.99
C SER A 256 17.88 17.50 24.68
N GLY A 257 18.00 16.34 24.03
CA GLY A 257 17.77 15.05 24.69
C GLY A 257 17.37 13.85 23.82
N VAL A 258 17.11 14.04 22.52
CA VAL A 258 16.71 12.94 21.59
C VAL A 258 17.46 13.00 20.26
N SER A 259 18.75 13.35 20.27
CA SER A 259 19.53 13.61 19.05
C SER A 259 20.04 12.38 18.31
N GLU A 260 19.85 11.15 18.82
CA GLU A 260 20.40 9.95 18.18
C GLU A 260 19.37 9.11 17.39
N GLY A 261 18.07 9.43 17.49
CA GLY A 261 17.01 8.71 16.77
C GLY A 261 16.28 9.51 15.68
N VAL A 262 16.39 10.84 15.69
CA VAL A 262 15.59 11.73 14.81
C VAL A 262 16.29 12.05 13.49
N GLY A 263 17.63 11.93 13.42
CA GLY A 263 18.41 12.23 12.22
C GLY A 263 18.12 11.32 11.01
N ALA A 264 17.45 10.18 11.22
CA ALA A 264 17.05 9.29 10.13
C ALA A 264 15.71 9.67 9.45
N ILE A 265 15.00 10.68 9.97
CA ILE A 265 13.65 11.07 9.51
C ILE A 265 13.65 12.37 8.70
N GLU A 266 14.74 13.15 8.73
CA GLU A 266 14.81 14.46 8.04
C GLU A 266 14.85 14.35 6.50
N ASP A 267 15.19 13.19 5.93
CA ASP A 267 15.28 12.98 4.47
C ASP A 267 13.98 12.44 3.84
N HIS A 268 12.82 12.69 4.46
CA HIS A 268 11.55 12.14 3.98
C HIS A 268 10.71 13.20 3.28
N ILE A 269 10.43 12.95 2.01
CA ILE A 269 9.61 13.83 1.18
C ILE A 269 8.13 13.66 1.50
N PHE A 270 7.68 12.48 1.95
CA PHE A 270 6.29 12.28 2.35
C PHE A 270 6.14 10.98 3.14
N SER A 271 5.43 10.99 4.26
CA SER A 271 5.05 9.78 5.00
C SER A 271 3.62 9.92 5.52
N ASN A 272 2.68 9.14 4.97
CA ASN A 272 1.37 8.97 5.60
C ASN A 272 1.38 7.69 6.42
N MET A 273 0.95 7.82 7.68
CA MET A 273 0.94 6.79 8.70
C MET A 273 -0.50 6.46 9.07
N TYR A 274 -0.90 5.23 8.84
CA TYR A 274 -2.06 4.63 9.48
C TYR A 274 -1.58 3.83 10.68
N CYS A 275 -2.01 4.22 11.88
CA CYS A 275 -1.90 3.39 13.05
C CYS A 275 -3.32 3.00 13.43
N ASP A 276 -3.59 1.70 13.57
CA ASP A 276 -4.87 1.27 14.13
C ASP A 276 -4.95 1.73 15.60
N ASN A 277 -6.12 2.22 16.02
CA ASN A 277 -6.30 2.75 17.37
C ASN A 277 -6.45 1.59 18.37
N TYR A 278 -5.42 1.41 19.21
CA TYR A 278 -5.44 0.85 20.56
C TYR A 278 -6.73 0.10 20.97
N VAL A 279 -6.72 -1.24 20.82
CA VAL A 279 -7.60 -2.08 21.64
C VAL A 279 -6.91 -2.27 22.99
N TYR A 280 -7.42 -1.59 24.02
CA TYR A 280 -7.01 -1.78 25.41
C TYR A 280 -7.34 -3.23 25.85
N GLY A 281 -6.36 -4.11 25.77
CA GLY A 281 -6.44 -5.49 26.23
C GLY A 281 -5.11 -6.20 25.96
N ASP A 282 -4.50 -6.72 27.02
CA ASP A 282 -3.20 -7.41 27.02
C ASP A 282 -2.98 -8.31 25.79
N ASP A 283 -1.79 -8.20 25.19
CA ASP A 283 -1.17 -9.06 24.18
C ASP A 283 -1.32 -8.77 22.67
N ASN A 284 -2.10 -7.78 22.22
CA ASN A 284 -2.11 -7.41 20.80
C ASN A 284 -1.15 -6.26 20.49
N ARG A 285 0.02 -6.59 19.93
CA ARG A 285 1.03 -5.60 19.52
C ARG A 285 0.59 -4.94 18.21
N ASP A 286 -0.18 -3.87 18.31
CA ASP A 286 -0.57 -3.03 17.18
C ASP A 286 0.67 -2.42 16.50
N GLY A 287 0.76 -2.58 15.19
CA GLY A 287 1.79 -1.98 14.34
C GLY A 287 1.27 -0.75 13.62
N CYS A 288 2.17 0.17 13.25
CA CYS A 288 1.86 1.30 12.39
C CYS A 288 2.35 1.01 10.97
N PHE A 289 1.57 1.38 9.97
CA PHE A 289 1.94 1.26 8.56
C PHE A 289 2.14 2.64 7.97
N ILE A 290 3.26 2.82 7.27
CA ILE A 290 3.65 4.09 6.67
C ILE A 290 3.92 3.87 5.20
N MET A 291 3.35 4.72 4.36
CA MET A 291 3.73 4.80 2.95
C MET A 291 4.59 6.04 2.70
N SER A 292 5.73 5.86 2.06
CA SER A 292 6.66 6.94 1.78
C SER A 292 7.22 6.94 0.36
N ILE A 293 7.61 8.12 -0.10
CA ILE A 293 8.43 8.30 -1.31
C ILE A 293 9.84 8.67 -0.86
N ILE A 294 10.81 7.88 -1.27
CA ILE A 294 12.20 7.99 -0.80
C ILE A 294 13.16 8.03 -1.99
N GLU A 295 14.22 8.82 -1.89
CA GLU A 295 15.23 8.86 -2.93
C GLU A 295 15.93 7.50 -3.06
N MET A 296 16.17 7.06 -4.30
CA MET A 296 16.86 5.81 -4.60
C MET A 296 18.38 5.99 -4.39
N THR A 297 18.79 6.00 -3.12
CA THR A 297 20.21 5.92 -2.73
C THR A 297 20.46 4.63 -1.93
N PRO A 298 21.68 4.06 -1.98
CA PRO A 298 22.02 2.89 -1.16
C PRO A 298 21.84 3.12 0.34
N GLU A 299 22.09 4.35 0.79
CA GLU A 299 21.94 4.75 2.19
C GLU A 299 20.46 4.84 2.60
N SER A 300 19.62 5.52 1.80
CA SER A 300 18.18 5.59 2.04
C SER A 300 17.54 4.21 2.07
N LEU A 301 17.97 3.30 1.17
CA LEU A 301 17.46 1.92 1.16
C LEU A 301 17.91 1.13 2.39
N THR A 302 19.18 1.23 2.78
CA THR A 302 19.71 0.51 3.96
C THR A 302 19.15 1.08 5.27
N ASN A 303 18.87 2.37 5.35
CA ASN A 303 18.31 2.97 6.55
C ASN A 303 16.81 2.71 6.66
N GLN A 304 16.09 2.63 5.54
CA GLN A 304 14.65 2.49 5.57
C GLN A 304 14.16 1.05 5.44
N CYS A 305 14.81 0.22 4.62
CA CYS A 305 14.31 -1.07 4.20
C CYS A 305 15.44 -2.11 4.20
N ARG A 306 16.07 -2.38 5.36
CA ARG A 306 17.13 -3.41 5.46
C ARG A 306 16.65 -4.80 5.04
N ASN A 307 15.45 -5.16 5.49
CA ASN A 307 14.76 -6.36 5.04
C ASN A 307 13.72 -5.95 4.01
N VAL A 308 14.12 -5.99 2.74
CA VAL A 308 13.17 -5.90 1.63
C VAL A 308 12.59 -7.28 1.41
N GLU A 309 11.28 -7.44 1.64
CA GLU A 309 10.59 -8.71 1.34
C GLU A 309 10.32 -8.89 -0.16
N SER A 310 10.39 -7.81 -0.94
CA SER A 310 10.16 -7.80 -2.38
C SER A 310 11.47 -7.72 -3.18
N ILE A 311 11.36 -8.02 -4.48
CA ILE A 311 12.36 -8.09 -5.55
C ILE A 311 12.82 -9.55 -5.76
N PRO A 312 12.35 -10.28 -6.80
CA PRO A 312 11.68 -9.91 -8.05
C PRO A 312 10.14 -9.97 -8.06
#